data_AF-A0A7R9VMC1-F1
#
_entry.id   AF-A0A7R9VMC1-F1
#
_cell.length_a   1.000
_cell.length_b   1.000
_cell.length_c   1.000
_cell.angle_alpha   90.00
_cell.angle_beta   90.00
_cell.angle_gamma   90.00
#
_symmetry.space_group_name_H-M   'P 1'
#
loop_
_entity.id
_entity.type
_entity.pdbx_description
1 polymer ?
#
loop_
_entity_poly.entity_id
_entity_poly.type
_entity_poly.pdbx_seq_one_letter_code
_entity_poly.pdbx_strand_id
1 'polypeptide(L)'
;DGWSADLYVSSEGTKKVSLRRRNAALSDDGFEDIVLDSNGSGCVVGITTYISAAGGGTSKKQYGRGVTLVERDGTVCRTQRDVRVTLPQEEKPSAEDVLNASRERMRNDRERARAAVAARDQGHSATASVNGNTSGLTDEQNMQLLTAAMYAVAAAFALKILSELLSLWLVFLPLAFLYAIQTCPSNESFDAKKELKRVMRGEKLPENHPEKPKDWLSKSIARVTASIGTELATSLGYEVCLNNIYGAFIVATVRVPSTELDFYWIGAFGKWHYLMQRPMPADKRD
;
A
#
# COMPACT_ATOMS: atom_id res chain seq x y z
N ASP A 1 -5.40 -17.28 31.41
CA ASP A 1 -6.27 -17.00 30.23
C ASP A 1 -5.67 -17.36 28.85
N GLY A 2 -4.76 -18.35 28.79
CA GLY A 2 -4.61 -19.22 27.62
C GLY A 2 -3.87 -18.66 26.39
N TRP A 3 -2.87 -17.80 26.59
CA TRP A 3 -1.92 -17.39 25.56
C TRP A 3 -0.63 -18.19 25.67
N SER A 4 -0.12 -18.71 24.56
CA SER A 4 1.24 -19.23 24.45
C SER A 4 2.00 -18.42 23.40
N ALA A 5 3.22 -18.02 23.73
CA ALA A 5 4.16 -17.45 22.78
C ALA A 5 5.07 -18.59 22.30
N ASP A 6 4.90 -19.00 21.05
CA ASP A 6 5.73 -20.04 20.44
C ASP A 6 6.82 -19.36 19.61
N LEU A 7 8.08 -19.61 19.97
CA LEU A 7 9.23 -19.20 19.17
C LEU A 7 9.40 -20.18 18.02
N TYR A 8 9.46 -19.67 16.79
CA TYR A 8 9.77 -20.48 15.62
C TYR A 8 10.84 -19.80 14.77
N VAL A 9 11.60 -20.61 14.03
CA VAL A 9 12.62 -20.11 13.11
C VAL A 9 12.00 -20.09 11.72
N SER A 10 11.99 -18.92 11.08
CA SER A 10 11.47 -18.76 9.73
C SER A 10 12.33 -19.52 8.69
N SER A 11 11.82 -19.68 7.47
CA SER A 11 12.60 -20.23 6.35
C SER A 11 13.87 -19.44 6.04
N GLU A 12 13.96 -18.19 6.49
CA GLU A 12 15.10 -17.29 6.34
C GLU A 12 16.10 -17.40 7.52
N GLY A 13 15.82 -18.25 8.51
CA GLY A 13 16.66 -18.43 9.69
C GLY A 13 16.40 -17.40 10.81
N THR A 14 15.41 -16.51 10.62
CA THR A 14 15.07 -15.47 11.60
C THR A 14 14.16 -16.03 12.70
N LYS A 15 14.49 -15.74 13.97
CA LYS A 15 13.66 -16.16 15.13
C LYS A 15 12.45 -15.24 15.23
N LYS A 16 11.26 -15.79 14.99
CA LYS A 16 9.97 -15.09 15.09
C LYS A 16 9.18 -15.61 16.27
N VAL A 17 8.31 -14.77 16.82
CA VAL A 17 7.42 -15.12 17.94
C VAL A 17 5.99 -15.16 17.39
N SER A 18 5.32 -16.31 17.52
CA SER A 18 3.89 -16.42 17.23
C SER A 18 3.11 -16.40 18.54
N LEU A 19 2.17 -15.46 18.66
CA LEU A 19 1.20 -15.44 19.75
C LEU A 19 0.00 -16.32 19.38
N ARG A 20 -0.17 -17.43 20.11
CA ARG A 20 -1.33 -18.31 19.95
C ARG A 20 -2.29 -18.16 21.13
N ARG A 21 -3.55 -17.86 20.84
CA ARG A 21 -4.67 -18.12 21.76
C ARG A 21 -5.25 -19.49 21.45
N ARG A 22 -5.78 -20.19 22.45
CA ARG A 22 -6.80 -21.21 22.18
C ARG A 22 -7.99 -20.52 21.48
N ASN A 23 -8.15 -20.79 20.17
CA ASN A 23 -9.32 -20.45 19.34
C ASN A 23 -9.51 -18.99 18.87
N ALA A 24 -8.47 -18.17 18.75
CA ALA A 24 -8.57 -16.89 18.03
C ALA A 24 -7.24 -16.57 17.31
N ALA A 25 -7.29 -16.35 16.00
CA ALA A 25 -6.18 -15.80 15.26
C ALA A 25 -6.04 -14.32 15.63
N LEU A 26 -4.88 -13.92 16.16
CA LEU A 26 -4.49 -12.52 16.13
C LEU A 26 -4.15 -12.19 14.68
N SER A 27 -4.77 -11.15 14.13
CA SER A 27 -4.29 -10.57 12.89
C SER A 27 -3.07 -9.72 13.21
N ASP A 28 -1.98 -9.93 12.46
CA ASP A 28 -0.79 -9.08 12.49
C ASP A 28 -1.04 -7.72 11.80
N ASP A 29 -2.28 -7.47 11.34
CA ASP A 29 -2.67 -6.21 10.68
C ASP A 29 -2.44 -5.01 11.61
N GLY A 30 -1.36 -4.28 11.36
CA GLY A 30 -1.04 -3.01 12.02
C GLY A 30 0.33 -2.95 12.71
N PHE A 31 1.08 -4.07 12.77
CA PHE A 31 2.44 -4.11 13.34
C PHE A 31 3.46 -4.54 12.29
N GLU A 32 4.65 -3.94 12.32
CA GLU A 32 5.75 -4.34 11.46
C GLU A 32 6.42 -5.64 11.95
N ASP A 33 6.40 -5.88 13.28
CA ASP A 33 6.91 -7.11 13.91
C ASP A 33 6.33 -7.28 15.33
N ILE A 34 6.45 -8.48 15.89
CA ILE A 34 6.04 -8.79 17.27
C ILE A 34 7.24 -9.40 18.01
N VAL A 35 7.68 -8.73 19.07
CA VAL A 35 8.91 -9.08 19.79
C VAL A 35 8.62 -9.28 21.28
N LEU A 36 9.28 -10.28 21.87
CA LEU A 36 9.35 -10.46 23.31
C LEU A 36 10.48 -9.60 23.86
N ASP A 37 10.19 -8.63 24.72
CA ASP A 37 11.20 -7.82 25.37
C ASP A 37 11.92 -8.61 26.47
N SER A 38 12.96 -9.34 26.08
CA SER A 38 13.79 -10.14 26.99
C SER A 38 14.70 -9.29 27.90
N ASN A 39 14.91 -8.02 27.57
CA ASN A 39 15.92 -7.18 28.21
C ASN A 39 15.37 -6.27 29.32
N GLY A 40 14.06 -6.24 29.54
CA GLY A 40 13.45 -5.44 30.60
C GLY A 40 12.13 -5.97 31.11
N SER A 41 11.09 -5.87 30.29
CA SER A 41 9.70 -6.02 30.75
C SER A 41 9.16 -7.45 30.72
N GLY A 42 9.72 -8.33 29.89
CA GLY A 42 9.16 -9.67 29.66
C GLY A 42 7.78 -9.65 28.98
N CYS A 43 7.39 -8.49 28.46
CA CYS A 43 6.12 -8.28 27.77
C CYS A 43 6.26 -8.61 26.28
N VAL A 44 5.15 -8.96 25.64
CA VAL A 44 5.07 -9.06 24.18
C VAL A 44 4.65 -7.72 23.62
N VAL A 45 5.46 -7.18 22.71
CA VAL A 45 5.30 -5.84 22.16
C VAL A 45 5.13 -5.93 20.64
N GLY A 46 4.07 -5.32 20.12
CA GLY A 46 3.88 -5.11 18.69
C GLY A 46 4.63 -3.86 18.25
N ILE A 47 5.62 -4.01 17.39
CA ILE A 47 6.47 -2.93 16.88
C ILE A 47 5.70 -2.16 15.81
N THR A 48 5.60 -0.84 15.98
CA THR A 48 4.96 0.07 15.03
C THR A 48 5.97 0.86 14.20
N THR A 49 7.18 1.07 14.73
CA THR A 49 8.22 1.82 14.01
C THR A 49 9.62 1.43 14.49
N TYR A 50 10.53 1.17 13.56
CA TYR A 50 11.97 1.04 13.84
C TYR A 50 12.67 2.40 13.97
N ILE A 51 13.40 2.59 15.07
CA ILE A 51 14.25 3.75 15.33
C ILE A 51 15.71 3.31 15.23
N SER A 52 16.37 3.69 14.13
CA SER A 52 17.82 3.51 14.00
C SER A 52 18.56 4.61 14.77
N ALA A 53 19.47 4.24 15.66
CA ALA A 53 20.35 5.21 16.30
C ALA A 53 21.31 5.79 15.25
N ALA A 54 21.22 7.10 15.00
CA ALA A 54 22.14 7.84 14.15
C ALA A 54 23.50 8.00 14.87
N GLY A 55 24.30 6.94 14.87
CA GLY A 55 25.69 6.94 15.34
C GLY A 55 26.55 6.22 14.31
N GLY A 56 27.51 6.94 13.73
CA GLY A 56 28.43 6.44 12.69
C GLY A 56 29.43 5.42 13.23
N GLY A 57 28.98 4.17 13.39
CA GLY A 57 29.81 3.03 13.74
C GLY A 57 29.08 1.74 13.36
N THR A 58 29.83 0.74 12.90
CA THR A 58 29.42 -0.53 12.28
C THR A 58 28.61 -1.48 13.17
N SER A 59 27.99 -1.00 14.25
CA SER A 59 27.05 -1.76 15.09
C SER A 59 25.90 -0.86 15.51
N LYS A 60 24.93 -0.67 14.60
CA LYS A 60 23.71 0.08 14.89
C LYS A 60 22.80 -0.76 15.77
N LYS A 61 22.72 -0.44 17.07
CA LYS A 61 21.63 -0.91 17.92
C LYS A 61 20.32 -0.37 17.34
N GLN A 62 19.43 -1.28 16.93
CA GLN A 62 18.08 -0.94 16.49
C GLN A 62 17.15 -0.95 17.70
N TYR A 63 16.38 0.12 17.87
CA TYR A 63 15.32 0.18 18.86
C TYR A 63 13.99 0.12 18.12
N GLY A 64 13.04 -0.67 18.59
CA GLY A 64 11.66 -0.61 18.14
C GLY A 64 10.84 0.27 19.08
N ARG A 65 9.97 1.12 18.54
CA ARG A 65 8.85 1.69 19.29
C ARG A 65 7.61 0.86 18.96
N GLY A 66 6.85 0.50 19.99
CA GLY A 66 5.69 -0.35 19.84
C GLY A 66 4.71 -0.22 20.99
N VAL A 67 3.66 -1.03 20.95
CA VAL A 67 2.62 -1.09 21.98
C VAL A 67 2.66 -2.45 22.68
N THR A 68 2.45 -2.45 24.00
CA THR A 68 2.37 -3.70 24.77
C THR A 68 1.09 -4.44 24.41
N LEU A 69 1.21 -5.69 23.98
CA LEU A 69 0.09 -6.57 23.65
C LEU A 69 -0.23 -7.50 24.84
N VAL A 70 0.81 -8.06 25.44
CA VAL A 70 0.70 -9.02 26.55
C VAL A 70 1.70 -8.67 27.65
N GLU A 71 1.22 -8.60 28.88
CA GLU A 71 2.05 -8.35 30.06
C GLU A 71 2.82 -9.61 30.48
N ARG A 72 3.82 -9.44 31.36
CA ARG A 72 4.70 -10.53 31.82
C ARG A 72 3.95 -11.72 32.44
N ASP A 73 2.79 -11.48 33.03
CA ASP A 73 1.92 -12.50 33.63
C ASP A 73 1.06 -13.27 32.60
N GLY A 74 1.21 -12.95 31.31
CA GLY A 74 0.44 -13.54 30.22
C GLY A 74 -0.98 -12.95 30.08
N THR A 75 -1.28 -11.84 30.77
CA THR A 75 -2.55 -11.12 30.60
C THR A 75 -2.49 -10.16 29.41
N VAL A 76 -3.60 -10.00 28.71
CA VAL A 76 -3.70 -9.05 27.57
C VAL A 76 -3.76 -7.63 28.12
N CYS A 77 -2.89 -6.77 27.62
CA CYS A 77 -2.88 -5.38 28.04
C CYS A 77 -4.14 -4.67 27.50
N ARG A 78 -5.06 -4.29 28.41
CA ARG A 78 -6.31 -3.59 28.02
C ARG A 78 -6.08 -2.14 27.62
N THR A 79 -4.95 -1.57 28.03
CA THR A 79 -4.60 -0.18 27.76
C THR A 79 -3.31 -0.16 26.97
N GLN A 80 -3.35 0.31 25.73
CA GLN A 80 -2.17 0.39 24.90
C GLN A 80 -1.14 1.31 25.55
N ARG A 81 -0.01 0.72 25.98
CA ARG A 81 1.14 1.45 26.51
C ARG A 81 2.26 1.44 25.49
N ASP A 82 2.73 2.63 25.14
CA ASP A 82 3.91 2.82 24.31
C ASP A 82 5.15 2.32 25.05
N VAL A 83 5.89 1.42 24.43
CA VAL A 83 7.13 0.85 24.95
C VAL A 83 8.23 0.95 23.89
N ARG A 84 9.44 1.23 24.36
CA ARG A 84 10.65 1.19 23.54
C ARG A 84 11.38 -0.11 23.85
N VAL A 85 11.53 -0.96 22.84
CA VAL A 85 12.19 -2.26 22.96
C VAL A 85 13.55 -2.19 22.27
N THR A 86 14.57 -2.75 22.91
CA THR A 86 15.86 -2.97 22.27
C THR A 86 15.77 -4.28 21.49
N LEU A 87 15.86 -4.20 20.17
CA LEU A 87 15.77 -5.37 19.33
C LEU A 87 17.07 -6.17 19.45
N PRO A 88 17.00 -7.50 19.59
CA PRO A 88 18.19 -8.33 19.52
C PRO A 88 18.84 -8.11 18.16
N GLN A 89 20.13 -7.79 18.17
CA GLN A 89 20.89 -7.66 16.94
C GLN A 89 20.82 -9.01 16.22
N GLU A 90 20.28 -9.03 15.00
CA GLU A 90 20.48 -10.17 14.11
C GLU A 90 21.99 -10.29 13.90
N GLU A 91 22.61 -11.21 14.64
CA GLU A 91 23.92 -11.73 14.30
C GLU A 91 23.73 -12.39 12.94
N LYS A 92 24.07 -11.65 11.88
CA LYS A 92 24.20 -12.25 10.56
C LYS A 92 25.15 -13.43 10.74
N PRO A 93 24.72 -14.67 10.43
CA PRO A 93 25.58 -15.83 10.57
C PRO A 93 26.87 -15.54 9.82
N SER A 94 28.01 -15.84 10.44
CA SER A 94 29.31 -15.61 9.83
C SER A 94 29.33 -16.27 8.46
N ALA A 95 30.02 -15.67 7.49
CA ALA A 95 30.19 -16.27 6.18
C ALA A 95 30.76 -17.71 6.30
N GLU A 96 31.53 -17.97 7.36
CA GLU A 96 32.05 -19.31 7.69
C GLU A 96 30.95 -20.27 8.16
N ASP A 97 29.96 -19.82 8.95
CA ASP A 97 28.85 -20.66 9.42
C ASP A 97 27.95 -21.08 8.26
N VAL A 98 27.69 -20.16 7.33
CA VAL A 98 26.92 -20.45 6.11
C VAL A 98 27.67 -21.45 5.22
N LEU A 99 28.99 -21.32 5.10
CA LEU A 99 29.83 -22.26 4.33
C LEU A 99 29.88 -23.65 4.97
N ASN A 100 29.99 -23.71 6.30
CA ASN A 100 30.01 -24.97 7.05
C ASN A 100 28.66 -25.69 6.96
N ALA A 101 27.55 -24.98 7.12
CA ALA A 101 26.21 -25.54 6.96
C ALA A 101 25.96 -26.05 5.52
N SER A 102 26.49 -25.35 4.51
CA SER A 102 26.41 -25.78 3.10
C SER A 102 27.23 -27.04 2.82
N ARG A 103 28.45 -27.13 3.39
CA ARG A 103 29.29 -28.34 3.30
C ARG A 103 28.65 -29.55 3.97
N GLU A 104 28.01 -29.34 5.11
CA GLU A 104 27.35 -30.42 5.86
C GLU A 104 26.11 -30.94 5.13
N ARG A 105 25.32 -30.06 4.50
CA ARG A 105 24.21 -30.46 3.60
C ARG A 105 24.70 -31.30 2.43
N MET A 106 25.77 -30.85 1.75
CA MET A 106 26.36 -31.61 0.63
C MET A 106 26.88 -33.00 1.05
N ARG A 107 27.40 -33.12 2.27
CA ARG A 107 27.85 -34.40 2.81
C ARG A 107 26.68 -35.35 3.05
N ASN A 108 25.61 -34.86 3.69
CA ASN A 108 24.40 -35.65 3.94
C ASN A 108 23.71 -36.09 2.64
N ASP A 109 23.67 -35.24 1.63
CA ASP A 109 23.09 -35.58 0.32
C ASP A 109 23.92 -36.64 -0.41
N ARG A 110 25.25 -36.59 -0.32
CA ARG A 110 26.14 -37.65 -0.86
C ARG A 110 25.96 -38.97 -0.13
N GLU A 111 25.78 -38.95 1.19
CA GLU A 111 25.54 -40.15 1.98
C GLU A 111 24.17 -40.77 1.66
N ARG A 112 23.13 -39.95 1.49
CA ARG A 112 21.80 -40.41 1.02
C ARG A 112 21.83 -40.98 -0.39
N ALA A 113 22.56 -40.34 -1.31
CA ALA A 113 22.72 -40.83 -2.68
C ALA A 113 23.46 -42.18 -2.70
N ARG A 114 24.52 -42.34 -1.87
CA ARG A 114 25.22 -43.62 -1.73
C ARG A 114 24.36 -44.71 -1.11
N ALA A 115 23.57 -44.39 -0.09
CA ALA A 115 22.63 -45.34 0.50
C ALA A 115 21.55 -45.77 -0.49
N ALA A 116 21.05 -44.86 -1.34
CA ALA A 116 20.09 -45.17 -2.39
C ALA A 116 20.66 -46.08 -3.49
N VAL A 117 21.94 -45.91 -3.84
CA VAL A 117 22.62 -46.80 -4.79
C VAL A 117 22.91 -48.17 -4.17
N ALA A 118 23.33 -48.22 -2.91
CA ALA A 118 23.56 -49.48 -2.19
C ALA A 118 22.27 -50.29 -1.97
N ALA A 119 21.14 -49.62 -1.73
CA ALA A 119 19.83 -50.26 -1.64
C ALA A 119 19.32 -50.86 -2.98
N ARG A 120 19.91 -50.43 -4.11
CA ARG A 120 19.55 -50.93 -5.45
C ARG A 120 20.24 -52.25 -5.82
N ASP A 121 21.31 -52.62 -5.10
CA ASP A 121 22.16 -53.77 -5.45
C ASP A 121 21.83 -55.06 -4.67
N GLN A 122 20.86 -55.02 -3.74
CA GLN A 122 20.42 -56.20 -2.96
C GLN A 122 18.97 -56.63 -3.21
N GLY A 123 18.34 -56.13 -4.28
CA GLY A 123 16.96 -56.46 -4.62
C GLY A 123 16.80 -56.97 -6.05
N HIS A 124 16.66 -58.29 -6.17
CA HIS A 124 15.97 -59.02 -7.26
C HIS A 124 16.79 -59.38 -8.52
N SER A 125 17.34 -60.60 -8.49
CA SER A 125 17.23 -61.53 -9.62
C SER A 125 15.74 -61.84 -9.84
N ALA A 126 15.06 -61.00 -10.61
CA ALA A 126 13.82 -61.34 -11.28
C ALA A 126 14.02 -61.00 -12.75
N THR A 127 13.90 -62.01 -13.59
CA THR A 127 13.82 -61.91 -15.05
C THR A 127 12.58 -61.09 -15.42
N ALA A 128 12.68 -59.77 -15.34
CA ALA A 128 11.73 -58.86 -15.94
C ALA A 128 12.15 -58.68 -17.40
N SER A 129 11.41 -59.36 -18.28
CA SER A 129 11.35 -59.06 -19.71
C SER A 129 11.22 -57.55 -19.89
N VAL A 130 12.30 -56.91 -20.36
CA VAL A 130 12.27 -55.53 -20.85
C VAL A 130 11.59 -55.56 -22.22
N ASN A 131 10.27 -55.73 -22.21
CA ASN A 131 9.44 -55.05 -23.19
C ASN A 131 9.39 -53.60 -22.74
N GLY A 132 10.42 -52.85 -23.14
CA GLY A 132 10.41 -51.40 -23.10
C GLY A 132 9.35 -50.90 -24.06
N ASN A 133 8.08 -51.00 -23.66
CA ASN A 133 7.03 -50.14 -24.19
C ASN A 133 7.42 -48.73 -23.73
N THR A 134 8.19 -48.06 -24.57
CA THR A 134 8.12 -46.60 -24.70
C THR A 134 6.68 -46.29 -25.10
N SER A 135 5.75 -46.35 -24.15
CA SER A 135 4.42 -45.78 -24.30
C SER A 135 4.63 -44.28 -24.43
N GLY A 136 4.92 -43.86 -25.66
CA GLY A 136 4.89 -42.45 -26.03
C GLY A 136 3.57 -41.89 -25.54
N LEU A 137 3.62 -40.66 -25.03
CA LEU A 137 2.44 -39.88 -24.68
C LEU A 137 1.40 -40.06 -25.81
N THR A 138 0.16 -40.36 -25.45
CA THR A 138 -0.90 -40.48 -26.44
C THR A 138 -1.05 -39.13 -27.16
N ASP A 139 -1.41 -39.15 -28.45
CA ASP A 139 -1.48 -37.92 -29.26
C ASP A 139 -2.36 -36.84 -28.61
N GLU A 140 -3.39 -37.25 -27.86
CA GLU A 140 -4.25 -36.37 -27.07
C GLU A 140 -3.50 -35.67 -25.92
N GLN A 141 -2.65 -36.40 -25.19
CA GLN A 141 -1.83 -35.82 -24.12
C GLN A 141 -0.76 -34.86 -24.68
N ASN A 142 -0.18 -35.18 -25.84
CA ASN A 142 0.75 -34.29 -26.52
C ASN A 142 0.06 -32.99 -26.98
N MET A 143 -1.18 -33.09 -27.48
CA MET A 143 -1.95 -31.92 -27.89
C MET A 143 -2.27 -31.01 -26.70
N GLN A 144 -2.74 -31.57 -25.57
CA GLN A 144 -3.03 -30.79 -24.36
C GLN A 144 -1.77 -30.12 -23.79
N LEU A 145 -0.65 -30.83 -23.78
CA LEU A 145 0.64 -30.28 -23.35
C LEU A 145 1.08 -29.12 -24.24
N LEU A 146 0.94 -29.25 -25.56
CA LEU A 146 1.27 -28.20 -26.52
C LEU A 146 0.37 -26.96 -26.33
N THR A 147 -0.93 -27.17 -26.14
CA THR A 147 -1.88 -26.07 -25.88
C THR A 147 -1.56 -25.35 -24.57
N ALA A 148 -1.26 -26.08 -23.49
CA ALA A 148 -0.86 -25.49 -22.22
C ALA A 148 0.46 -24.71 -22.33
N ALA A 149 1.44 -25.24 -23.07
CA ALA A 149 2.70 -24.56 -23.34
C ALA A 149 2.47 -23.25 -24.13
N MET A 150 1.61 -23.27 -25.15
CA MET A 150 1.24 -22.08 -25.92
C MET A 150 0.57 -21.01 -25.05
N TYR A 151 -0.35 -21.39 -24.15
CA TYR A 151 -0.95 -20.44 -23.20
C TYR A 151 0.07 -19.88 -22.22
N ALA A 152 1.00 -20.70 -21.73
CA ALA A 152 2.06 -20.23 -20.84
C ALA A 152 2.98 -19.21 -21.54
N VAL A 153 3.35 -19.45 -22.80
CA VAL A 153 4.13 -18.49 -23.60
C VAL A 153 3.36 -17.19 -23.82
N ALA A 154 2.07 -17.27 -24.17
CA ALA A 154 1.22 -16.10 -24.35
C ALA A 154 1.09 -15.28 -23.05
N ALA A 155 0.89 -15.95 -21.92
CA ALA A 155 0.81 -15.31 -20.60
C ALA A 155 2.13 -14.63 -20.21
N ALA A 156 3.27 -15.30 -20.46
CA ALA A 156 4.59 -14.71 -20.21
C ALA A 156 4.83 -13.45 -21.06
N PHE A 157 4.39 -13.46 -22.32
CA PHE A 157 4.48 -12.29 -23.19
C PHE A 157 3.57 -11.15 -22.73
N ALA A 158 2.33 -11.44 -22.30
CA ALA A 158 1.43 -10.45 -21.74
C ALA A 158 1.97 -9.81 -20.46
N LEU A 159 2.55 -10.62 -19.55
CA LEU A 159 3.19 -10.14 -18.33
C LEU A 159 4.44 -9.29 -18.64
N LYS A 160 5.22 -9.66 -19.65
CA LYS A 160 6.35 -8.86 -20.13
C LYS A 160 5.88 -7.48 -20.60
N ILE A 161 4.85 -7.41 -21.44
CA ILE A 161 4.28 -6.13 -21.92
C ILE A 161 3.76 -5.30 -20.73
N LEU A 162 3.03 -5.91 -19.80
CA LEU A 162 2.51 -5.21 -18.63
C LEU A 162 3.63 -4.66 -17.75
N SER A 163 4.72 -5.43 -17.57
CA SER A 163 5.91 -4.99 -16.83
C SER A 163 6.61 -3.82 -17.51
N GLU A 164 6.73 -3.81 -18.83
CA GLU A 164 7.34 -2.69 -19.56
C GLU A 164 6.45 -1.44 -19.49
N LEU A 165 5.13 -1.59 -19.60
CA LEU A 165 4.18 -0.49 -19.41
C LEU A 165 4.28 0.08 -17.98
N LEU A 166 4.34 -0.77 -16.96
CA LEU A 166 4.47 -0.32 -15.57
C LEU A 166 5.81 0.38 -15.32
N SER A 167 6.90 -0.12 -15.91
CA SER A 167 8.22 0.53 -15.87
C SER A 167 8.18 1.93 -16.49
N LEU A 168 7.48 2.07 -17.61
CA LEU A 168 7.27 3.36 -18.26
C LEU A 168 6.49 4.34 -17.36
N TRP A 169 5.46 3.85 -16.65
CA TRP A 169 4.72 4.65 -15.65
C TRP A 169 5.60 5.11 -14.49
N LEU A 170 6.56 4.29 -14.03
CA LEU A 170 7.50 4.69 -12.96
C LEU A 170 8.37 5.88 -13.36
N VAL A 171 8.66 6.07 -14.66
CA VAL A 171 9.38 7.24 -15.16
C VAL A 171 8.44 8.42 -15.43
N PHE A 172 7.24 8.17 -15.96
CA PHE A 172 6.28 9.24 -16.25
C PHE A 172 5.68 9.88 -15.00
N LEU A 173 5.46 9.12 -13.91
CA LEU A 173 4.86 9.65 -12.69
C LEU A 173 5.69 10.79 -12.06
N PRO A 174 7.02 10.66 -11.82
CA PRO A 174 7.81 11.77 -11.30
C PRO A 174 7.90 12.95 -12.28
N LEU A 175 7.93 12.69 -13.59
CA LEU A 175 7.89 13.75 -14.61
C LEU A 175 6.55 14.50 -14.60
N ALA A 176 5.43 13.79 -14.52
CA ALA A 176 4.10 14.37 -14.41
C ALA A 176 3.92 15.15 -13.11
N PHE A 177 4.51 14.65 -12.01
CA PHE A 177 4.51 15.35 -10.72
C PHE A 177 5.33 16.64 -10.76
N LEU A 178 6.54 16.62 -11.34
CA LEU A 178 7.34 17.82 -11.56
C LEU A 178 6.62 18.83 -12.46
N TYR A 179 5.98 18.34 -13.54
CA TYR A 179 5.17 19.17 -14.41
C TYR A 179 3.97 19.78 -13.67
N ALA A 180 3.29 19.02 -12.82
CA ALA A 180 2.19 19.51 -11.99
C ALA A 180 2.65 20.61 -11.02
N ILE A 181 3.83 20.45 -10.40
CA ILE A 181 4.42 21.50 -9.55
C ILE A 181 4.72 22.76 -10.37
N GLN A 182 5.39 22.63 -11.51
CA GLN A 182 5.78 23.76 -12.35
C GLN A 182 4.57 24.52 -12.92
N THR A 183 3.48 23.82 -13.15
CA THR A 183 2.25 24.39 -13.71
C THR A 183 1.20 24.64 -12.65
N CYS A 184 1.49 24.48 -11.35
CA CYS A 184 0.51 24.74 -10.31
C CYS A 184 0.14 26.24 -10.31
N PRO A 185 -1.15 26.61 -10.41
CA PRO A 185 -1.55 28.03 -10.40
C PRO A 185 -1.15 28.68 -9.08
N SER A 186 -0.77 29.96 -9.09
CA SER A 186 -0.44 30.67 -7.84
C SER A 186 -1.69 30.94 -7.00
N ASN A 187 -1.54 31.08 -5.68
CA ASN A 187 -2.66 31.40 -4.77
C ASN A 187 -3.37 32.70 -5.18
N GLU A 188 -2.62 33.69 -5.65
CA GLU A 188 -3.14 34.99 -6.10
C GLU A 188 -3.96 34.91 -7.39
N SER A 189 -3.77 33.85 -8.19
CA SER A 189 -4.55 33.64 -9.42
C SER A 189 -6.00 33.21 -9.13
N PHE A 190 -6.31 32.81 -7.90
CA PHE A 190 -7.64 32.38 -7.50
C PHE A 190 -8.52 33.58 -7.10
N ASP A 191 -9.35 34.03 -8.04
CA ASP A 191 -10.40 35.01 -7.76
C ASP A 191 -11.70 34.26 -7.39
N ALA A 192 -11.92 34.09 -6.08
CA ALA A 192 -13.07 33.38 -5.54
C ALA A 192 -14.41 33.94 -6.05
N LYS A 193 -14.54 35.26 -6.17
CA LYS A 193 -15.76 35.91 -6.66
C LYS A 193 -16.02 35.57 -8.12
N LYS A 194 -14.99 35.63 -8.96
CA LYS A 194 -15.07 35.28 -10.38
C LYS A 194 -15.37 33.80 -10.60
N GLU A 195 -14.72 32.91 -9.85
CA GLU A 195 -14.96 31.46 -9.96
C GLU A 195 -16.35 31.07 -9.43
N LEU A 196 -16.78 31.62 -8.29
CA LEU A 196 -18.14 31.41 -7.77
C LEU A 196 -19.19 31.86 -8.78
N LYS A 197 -18.98 33.02 -9.42
CA LYS A 197 -19.85 33.51 -10.49
C LYS A 197 -19.93 32.55 -11.68
N ARG A 198 -18.84 31.87 -12.05
CA ARG A 198 -18.85 30.85 -13.11
C ARG A 198 -19.61 29.59 -12.69
N VAL A 199 -19.47 29.17 -11.44
CA VAL A 199 -20.22 28.02 -10.89
C VAL A 199 -21.71 28.33 -10.85
N MET A 200 -22.12 29.49 -10.34
CA MET A 200 -23.53 29.91 -10.30
C MET A 200 -24.16 30.09 -11.69
N ARG A 201 -23.35 30.34 -12.73
CA ARG A 201 -23.81 30.36 -14.12
C ARG A 201 -24.07 28.97 -14.69
N GLY A 202 -23.72 27.91 -13.98
CA GLY A 202 -23.82 26.53 -14.45
C GLY A 202 -22.78 26.18 -15.53
N GLU A 203 -21.69 26.96 -15.65
CA GLU A 203 -20.69 26.77 -16.71
C GLU A 203 -19.99 25.40 -16.61
N LYS A 204 -19.88 24.86 -15.39
CA LYS A 204 -19.25 23.58 -15.08
C LYS A 204 -20.20 22.38 -15.09
N LEU A 205 -21.50 22.59 -15.36
CA LEU A 205 -22.45 21.49 -15.45
C LEU A 205 -22.29 20.73 -16.78
N PRO A 206 -22.45 19.39 -16.78
CA PRO A 206 -22.41 18.60 -18.01
C PRO A 206 -23.51 19.05 -18.98
N GLU A 207 -23.26 18.91 -20.28
CA GLU A 207 -24.18 19.40 -21.33
C GLU A 207 -25.60 18.86 -21.21
N ASN A 208 -25.75 17.67 -20.62
CA ASN A 208 -27.03 17.00 -20.44
C ASN A 208 -27.74 17.30 -19.11
N HIS A 209 -27.20 18.19 -18.26
CA HIS A 209 -27.83 18.49 -16.97
C HIS A 209 -29.17 19.23 -17.18
N PRO A 210 -30.26 18.85 -16.49
CA PRO A 210 -31.57 19.49 -16.65
C PRO A 210 -31.55 20.98 -16.32
N GLU A 211 -30.68 21.41 -15.39
CA GLU A 211 -30.55 22.82 -14.99
C GLU A 211 -29.60 23.64 -15.87
N LYS A 212 -28.97 23.04 -16.90
CA LYS A 212 -28.07 23.78 -17.77
C LYS A 212 -28.87 24.61 -18.78
N PRO A 213 -28.70 25.94 -18.83
CA PRO A 213 -29.44 26.79 -19.75
C PRO A 213 -29.06 26.49 -21.20
N LYS A 214 -30.02 25.94 -21.97
CA LYS A 214 -29.82 25.59 -23.39
C LYS A 214 -29.95 26.81 -24.30
N ASP A 215 -30.99 27.61 -24.07
CA ASP A 215 -31.34 28.75 -24.92
C ASP A 215 -30.56 30.02 -24.58
N TRP A 216 -30.34 30.89 -25.56
CA TRP A 216 -29.62 32.15 -25.37
C TRP A 216 -30.30 33.08 -24.33
N LEU A 217 -31.64 33.08 -24.26
CA LEU A 217 -32.40 33.81 -23.23
C LEU A 217 -32.14 33.23 -21.84
N SER A 218 -32.22 31.91 -21.70
CA SER A 218 -31.94 31.22 -20.43
C SER A 218 -30.50 31.46 -19.98
N LYS A 219 -29.53 31.53 -20.90
CA LYS A 219 -28.13 31.88 -20.62
C LYS A 219 -28.00 33.33 -20.13
N SER A 220 -28.74 34.27 -20.72
CA SER A 220 -28.73 35.67 -20.29
C SER A 220 -29.37 35.85 -18.91
N ILE A 221 -30.51 35.22 -18.66
CA ILE A 221 -31.16 35.22 -17.34
C ILE A 221 -30.24 34.58 -16.30
N ALA A 222 -29.67 33.40 -16.59
CA ALA A 222 -28.71 32.73 -15.71
C ALA A 222 -27.49 33.61 -15.40
N ARG A 223 -26.98 34.39 -16.37
CA ARG A 223 -25.88 35.34 -16.11
C ARG A 223 -26.28 36.46 -15.16
N VAL A 224 -27.49 37.00 -15.28
CA VAL A 224 -28.00 38.06 -14.41
C VAL A 224 -28.28 37.50 -13.01
N THR A 225 -29.02 36.40 -12.92
CA THR A 225 -29.32 35.71 -11.66
C THR A 225 -28.04 35.28 -10.94
N ALA A 226 -27.06 34.72 -11.66
CA ALA A 226 -25.78 34.39 -11.08
C ALA A 226 -25.01 35.63 -10.62
N SER A 227 -25.08 36.76 -11.35
CA SER A 227 -24.42 38.00 -10.91
C SER A 227 -25.05 38.53 -9.63
N ILE A 228 -26.38 38.63 -9.58
CA ILE A 228 -27.10 39.08 -8.38
C ILE A 228 -26.87 38.12 -7.22
N GLY A 229 -27.00 36.82 -7.47
CA GLY A 229 -26.79 35.76 -6.49
C GLY A 229 -25.36 35.74 -5.96
N THR A 230 -24.35 35.98 -6.80
CA THR A 230 -22.95 36.07 -6.34
C THR A 230 -22.74 37.32 -5.49
N GLU A 231 -23.25 38.48 -5.90
CA GLU A 231 -23.12 39.71 -5.10
C GLU A 231 -23.84 39.55 -3.75
N LEU A 232 -25.04 38.99 -3.72
CA LEU A 232 -25.78 38.71 -2.49
C LEU A 232 -25.09 37.66 -1.62
N ALA A 233 -24.53 36.62 -2.26
CA ALA A 233 -23.82 35.57 -1.57
C ALA A 233 -22.54 36.09 -0.91
N THR A 234 -21.81 36.96 -1.63
CA THR A 234 -20.54 37.54 -1.18
C THR A 234 -20.70 38.78 -0.31
N SER A 235 -21.87 39.44 -0.29
CA SER A 235 -22.10 40.66 0.51
C SER A 235 -22.07 40.40 2.01
N LEU A 236 -22.49 39.21 2.45
CA LEU A 236 -22.40 38.76 3.84
C LEU A 236 -21.00 38.24 4.21
N GLY A 237 -20.03 38.37 3.30
CA GLY A 237 -18.69 37.80 3.43
C GLY A 237 -18.62 36.37 2.90
N TYR A 238 -17.40 35.96 2.56
CA TYR A 238 -17.06 34.59 2.20
C TYR A 238 -15.65 34.31 2.71
N GLU A 239 -15.41 33.07 3.12
CA GLU A 239 -14.08 32.64 3.56
C GLU A 239 -13.42 31.83 2.46
N VAL A 240 -12.16 32.12 2.16
CA VAL A 240 -11.37 31.38 1.19
C VAL A 240 -10.25 30.66 1.93
N CYS A 241 -10.28 29.32 1.89
CA CYS A 241 -9.22 28.48 2.39
C CYS A 241 -8.48 27.85 1.21
N LEU A 242 -7.20 28.20 1.03
CA LEU A 242 -6.32 27.60 0.03
C LEU A 242 -5.40 26.61 0.73
N ASN A 243 -5.54 25.32 0.43
CA ASN A 243 -4.67 24.28 0.96
C ASN A 243 -3.75 23.75 -0.14
N ASN A 244 -2.44 23.95 0.02
CA ASN A 244 -1.46 23.49 -0.94
C ASN A 244 -1.02 22.05 -0.62
N ILE A 245 -1.25 21.15 -1.56
CA ILE A 245 -0.89 19.74 -1.48
C ILE A 245 0.44 19.55 -2.21
N TYR A 246 1.54 19.55 -1.44
CA TYR A 246 2.91 19.27 -1.90
C TYR A 246 3.40 20.15 -3.07
N GLY A 247 2.81 21.32 -3.29
CA GLY A 247 3.16 22.22 -4.39
C GLY A 247 2.60 21.82 -5.76
N ALA A 248 2.04 20.61 -5.90
CA ALA A 248 1.53 20.09 -7.17
C ALA A 248 0.07 20.48 -7.40
N PHE A 249 -0.72 20.56 -6.33
CA PHE A 249 -2.14 20.88 -6.38
C PHE A 249 -2.49 21.87 -5.28
N ILE A 250 -3.41 22.79 -5.55
CA ILE A 250 -3.99 23.63 -4.52
C ILE A 250 -5.48 23.38 -4.47
N VAL A 251 -6.00 23.01 -3.31
CA VAL A 251 -7.43 22.89 -3.09
C VAL A 251 -7.94 24.21 -2.53
N ALA A 252 -8.82 24.86 -3.28
CA ALA A 252 -9.51 26.05 -2.82
C ALA A 252 -10.89 25.67 -2.30
N THR A 253 -11.19 26.07 -1.06
CA THR A 253 -12.51 25.95 -0.46
C THR A 253 -13.06 27.35 -0.25
N VAL A 254 -14.20 27.66 -0.89
CA VAL A 254 -14.91 28.92 -0.67
C VAL A 254 -16.15 28.63 0.14
N ARG A 255 -16.16 29.14 1.36
CA ARG A 255 -17.31 29.06 2.26
C ARG A 255 -18.21 30.26 2.05
N VAL A 256 -19.49 30.00 1.82
CA VAL A 256 -20.50 31.03 1.61
C VAL A 256 -21.58 30.87 2.70
N PRO A 257 -21.48 31.60 3.81
CA PRO A 257 -22.41 31.47 4.94
C PRO A 257 -23.86 31.73 4.54
N SER A 258 -24.10 32.70 3.67
CA SER A 258 -25.42 33.11 3.19
C SER A 258 -26.21 32.03 2.46
N THR A 259 -25.51 31.04 1.89
CA THR A 259 -26.12 29.91 1.17
C THR A 259 -25.98 28.58 1.92
N GLU A 260 -25.32 28.57 3.09
CA GLU A 260 -24.95 27.35 3.83
C GLU A 260 -24.21 26.31 2.96
N LEU A 261 -23.34 26.76 2.04
CA LEU A 261 -22.60 25.89 1.12
C LEU A 261 -21.10 26.14 1.17
N ASP A 262 -20.34 25.05 1.09
CA ASP A 262 -18.91 25.03 0.82
C ASP A 262 -18.69 24.61 -0.64
N PHE A 263 -17.94 25.41 -1.38
CA PHE A 263 -17.57 25.13 -2.77
C PHE A 263 -16.09 24.75 -2.86
N TYR A 264 -15.78 23.73 -3.66
CA TYR A 264 -14.45 23.15 -3.76
C TYR A 264 -13.90 23.25 -5.18
N TRP A 265 -12.66 23.74 -5.30
CA TRP A 265 -11.89 23.75 -6.54
C TRP A 265 -10.53 23.09 -6.33
N ILE A 266 -9.97 22.57 -7.41
CA ILE A 266 -8.58 22.15 -7.48
C ILE A 266 -7.85 22.96 -8.56
N GLY A 267 -6.74 23.57 -8.16
CA GLY A 267 -5.78 24.22 -9.03
C GLY A 267 -4.73 23.20 -9.46
N ALA A 268 -4.69 22.89 -10.75
CA ALA A 268 -3.75 21.95 -11.35
C ALA A 268 -3.48 22.36 -12.80
N PHE A 269 -2.27 22.11 -13.31
CA PHE A 269 -1.95 22.33 -14.73
C PHE A 269 -2.32 23.72 -15.27
N GLY A 270 -2.11 24.75 -14.46
CA GLY A 270 -2.29 26.16 -14.78
C GLY A 270 -3.73 26.63 -14.75
N LYS A 271 -4.67 25.80 -14.29
CA LYS A 271 -6.11 26.08 -14.33
C LYS A 271 -6.81 25.70 -13.03
N TRP A 272 -7.88 26.43 -12.73
CA TRP A 272 -8.80 26.12 -11.64
C TRP A 272 -9.96 25.28 -12.15
N HIS A 273 -10.15 24.13 -11.52
CA HIS A 273 -11.20 23.17 -11.84
C HIS A 273 -12.16 23.08 -10.66
N TYR A 274 -13.43 23.40 -10.91
CA TYR A 274 -14.48 23.17 -9.92
C TYR A 274 -14.68 21.67 -9.73
N LEU A 275 -14.74 21.23 -8.47
CA LEU A 275 -14.94 19.83 -8.10
C LEU A 275 -16.38 19.57 -7.70
N MET A 276 -16.85 20.23 -6.65
CA MET A 276 -18.16 19.98 -6.05
C MET A 276 -18.58 21.10 -5.09
N GLN A 277 -19.84 21.09 -4.70
CA GLN A 277 -20.39 21.85 -3.58
C GLN A 277 -20.89 20.87 -2.51
N ARG A 278 -20.82 21.27 -1.25
CA ARG A 278 -21.39 20.51 -0.13
C ARG A 278 -22.14 21.44 0.82
N PRO A 279 -23.23 20.97 1.46
CA PRO A 279 -23.84 21.70 2.55
C PRO A 279 -22.83 21.90 3.68
N MET A 280 -22.85 23.09 4.27
CA MET A 280 -22.00 23.43 5.40
C MET A 280 -22.41 22.56 6.60
N PRO A 281 -21.44 21.90 7.27
CA PRO A 281 -21.74 21.09 8.43
C PRO A 281 -22.27 21.97 9.57
N ALA A 282 -23.20 21.43 10.36
CA ALA A 282 -23.99 22.20 11.33
C ALA A 282 -23.16 22.87 12.42
N ASP A 283 -21.96 22.34 12.69
CA ASP A 283 -20.99 22.84 13.66
C ASP A 283 -20.29 24.14 13.24
N LYS A 284 -20.45 24.57 11.98
CA LYS A 284 -19.77 25.76 11.41
C LYS A 284 -20.71 26.86 10.94
N ARG A 285 -21.97 26.83 11.40
CA ARG A 285 -23.02 27.80 10.98
C ARG A 285 -23.09 29.06 11.85
N ASP A 286 -22.40 29.05 12.99
CA ASP A 286 -22.34 30.16 13.96
C ASP A 286 -21.06 30.99 13.79
#